data_AF-A0A7V5PPN9-F1
#
_entry.id   AF-A0A7V5PPN9-F1
#
_cell.length_a   1.000
_cell.length_b   1.000
_cell.length_c   1.000
_cell.angle_alpha   90.00
_cell.angle_beta   90.00
_cell.angle_gamma   90.00
#
_symmetry.space_group_name_H-M   'P 1'
#
loop_
_entity.id
_entity.type
_entity.pdbx_description
1 polymer ?
#
loop_
_entity_poly.entity_id
_entity_poly.type
_entity_poly.pdbx_seq_one_letter_code
_entity_poly.pdbx_strand_id
1 'polypeptide(L)'
;MAHSHDHGVSESTSGKRLFLTMMLNFLITITEIIGGLISGSLSLISDALHNFSDGIAIIISYIALKLNKRPKSAQYTFGLKRAEILAAIINSSTLIIISFFLLKEAYDRFFEPEVITGGLMMGVAAVGLAANIAGTLLLRKGSQSSMNLRSVYLHLLSDAVSSVAVIISGAAIYFYHVYWVDPLLTVLISLYILKESYEITKEALQVIMMASPEGIDLQEIEKVILQIPQVKNVHHVHLWRLDEHDIHFEAHVEVEDMPVSATGDILEKIQHELHEHFDISHVTVQFEQDQCDEKTLV
;
A
#
# COMPACT_ATOMS: atom_id res chain seq x y z
N MET A 1 6.77 -24.22 -30.63
CA MET A 1 5.33 -24.37 -30.32
C MET A 1 5.06 -23.43 -29.15
N ALA A 2 4.77 -22.15 -29.39
CA ALA A 2 3.43 -21.63 -29.72
C ALA A 2 2.38 -22.07 -28.68
N HIS A 3 2.30 -21.33 -27.57
CA HIS A 3 1.08 -21.22 -26.78
C HIS A 3 0.75 -19.74 -26.60
N SER A 4 -0.30 -19.36 -27.33
CA SER A 4 -1.00 -18.09 -27.29
C SER A 4 -1.89 -18.02 -26.07
N HIS A 5 -1.72 -16.99 -25.23
CA HIS A 5 -2.78 -16.49 -24.38
C HIS A 5 -3.15 -15.09 -24.86
N ASP A 6 -4.20 -15.06 -25.66
CA ASP A 6 -4.92 -13.87 -26.07
C ASP A 6 -5.72 -13.34 -24.87
N HIS A 7 -5.28 -12.20 -24.33
CA HIS A 7 -6.10 -11.33 -23.50
C HIS A 7 -6.14 -9.94 -24.12
N GLY A 8 -6.82 -9.86 -25.27
CA GLY A 8 -7.29 -8.61 -25.86
C GLY A 8 -8.33 -7.89 -24.97
N VAL A 9 -7.86 -7.22 -23.92
CA VAL A 9 -8.48 -5.98 -23.44
C VAL A 9 -7.42 -4.89 -23.68
N SER A 10 -7.69 -4.01 -24.64
CA SER A 10 -6.79 -2.92 -25.01
C SER A 10 -6.26 -2.18 -23.78
N GLU A 11 -4.96 -2.31 -23.48
CA GLU A 11 -4.25 -1.52 -22.47
C GLU A 11 -4.57 -0.02 -22.62
N SER A 12 -4.77 0.44 -23.85
CA SER A 12 -5.11 1.84 -24.17
C SER A 12 -6.50 2.29 -23.71
N THR A 13 -7.47 1.38 -23.58
CA THR A 13 -8.83 1.71 -23.09
C THR A 13 -8.89 1.69 -21.57
N SER A 14 -8.14 0.78 -20.94
CA SER A 14 -7.99 0.75 -19.47
C SER A 14 -7.31 2.01 -18.96
N GLY A 15 -6.18 2.40 -19.57
CA GLY A 15 -5.44 3.62 -19.19
C GLY A 15 -6.24 4.90 -19.35
N LYS A 16 -7.03 5.04 -20.43
CA LYS A 16 -7.91 6.20 -20.63
C LYS A 16 -9.02 6.30 -19.58
N ARG A 17 -9.63 5.17 -19.19
CA ARG A 17 -10.67 5.15 -18.14
C ARG A 17 -10.08 5.48 -16.77
N LEU A 18 -8.91 4.95 -16.46
CA LEU A 18 -8.20 5.26 -15.23
C LEU A 18 -7.84 6.74 -15.15
N PHE A 19 -7.27 7.31 -16.22
CA PHE A 19 -6.95 8.74 -16.30
C PHE A 19 -8.18 9.63 -16.14
N LEU A 20 -9.28 9.30 -16.83
CA LEU A 20 -10.55 10.03 -16.69
C LEU A 20 -11.06 9.98 -15.25
N THR A 21 -10.96 8.82 -14.60
CA THR A 21 -11.36 8.62 -13.21
C THR A 21 -10.50 9.43 -12.24
N MET A 22 -9.18 9.49 -12.46
CA MET A 22 -8.29 10.35 -11.67
C MET A 22 -8.60 11.83 -11.83
N MET A 23 -8.86 12.30 -13.06
CA MET A 23 -9.25 13.69 -13.30
C MET A 23 -10.58 14.04 -12.66
N LEU A 24 -11.54 13.11 -12.72
CA LEU A 24 -12.82 13.25 -12.05
C LEU A 24 -12.64 13.34 -10.53
N ASN A 25 -11.83 12.46 -9.93
CA ASN A 25 -11.53 12.48 -8.50
C ASN A 25 -10.94 13.82 -8.08
N PHE A 26 -9.92 14.30 -8.78
CA PHE A 26 -9.27 15.56 -8.45
C PHE A 26 -10.23 16.77 -8.52
N LEU A 27 -11.14 16.79 -9.49
CA LEU A 27 -12.14 17.85 -9.62
C LEU A 27 -13.18 17.80 -8.48
N ILE A 28 -13.59 16.61 -8.07
CA ILE A 28 -14.47 16.43 -6.92
C ILE A 28 -13.77 16.89 -5.65
N THR A 29 -12.53 16.47 -5.43
CA THR A 29 -11.72 16.88 -4.27
C THR A 29 -11.67 18.40 -4.13
N ILE A 30 -11.42 19.14 -5.21
CA ILE A 30 -11.46 20.61 -5.18
C ILE A 30 -12.84 21.13 -4.80
N THR A 31 -13.89 20.52 -5.36
CA THR A 31 -15.29 20.88 -5.07
C THR A 31 -15.63 20.63 -3.59
N GLU A 32 -15.15 19.54 -3.00
CA GLU A 32 -15.35 19.18 -1.60
C GLU A 32 -14.53 20.05 -0.65
N ILE A 33 -13.30 20.43 -0.99
CA ILE A 33 -12.51 21.41 -0.23
C ILE A 33 -13.27 22.74 -0.18
N ILE A 34 -13.67 23.27 -1.34
CA ILE A 34 -14.39 24.55 -1.42
C ILE A 34 -15.75 24.44 -0.71
N GLY A 35 -16.48 23.35 -0.95
CA GLY A 35 -17.78 23.07 -0.36
C GLY A 35 -17.72 22.92 1.15
N GLY A 36 -16.71 22.22 1.67
CA GLY A 36 -16.45 22.03 3.09
C GLY A 36 -16.12 23.36 3.79
N LEU A 37 -15.24 24.17 3.20
CA LEU A 37 -14.90 25.49 3.74
C LEU A 37 -16.10 26.46 3.77
N ILE A 38 -16.90 26.51 2.70
CA ILE A 38 -18.07 27.40 2.62
C ILE A 38 -19.22 26.89 3.50
N SER A 39 -19.46 25.57 3.52
CA SER A 39 -20.51 24.99 4.36
C SER A 39 -20.15 24.97 5.84
N GLY A 40 -18.86 25.06 6.15
CA GLY A 40 -18.32 24.84 7.48
C GLY A 40 -18.33 23.37 7.89
N SER A 41 -18.44 22.39 6.99
CA SER A 41 -18.46 20.95 7.34
C SER A 41 -17.05 20.37 7.42
N LEU A 42 -16.68 19.81 8.58
CA LEU A 42 -15.41 19.09 8.72
C LEU A 42 -15.46 17.72 8.05
N SER A 43 -16.62 17.06 7.99
CA SER A 43 -16.67 15.74 7.36
C SER A 43 -16.40 15.84 5.85
N LEU A 44 -16.88 16.91 5.19
CA LEU A 44 -16.53 17.19 3.79
C LEU A 44 -15.04 17.50 3.62
N ILE A 45 -14.46 18.30 4.52
CA ILE A 45 -13.02 18.59 4.47
C ILE A 45 -12.21 17.31 4.68
N SER A 46 -12.63 16.43 5.59
CA SER A 46 -11.98 15.15 5.85
C SER A 46 -11.95 14.25 4.62
N ASP A 47 -13.10 14.06 3.97
CA ASP A 47 -13.23 13.27 2.74
C ASP A 47 -12.35 13.86 1.62
N ALA A 48 -12.38 15.19 1.47
CA ALA A 48 -11.59 15.88 0.46
C ALA A 48 -10.07 15.78 0.71
N LEU A 49 -9.60 15.93 1.95
CA LEU A 49 -8.18 15.84 2.29
C LEU A 49 -7.65 14.41 2.10
N HIS A 50 -8.48 13.39 2.36
CA HIS A 50 -8.14 12.01 2.05
C HIS A 50 -7.96 11.81 0.54
N ASN A 51 -8.98 12.16 -0.26
CA ASN A 51 -8.95 12.06 -1.72
C ASN A 51 -7.81 12.86 -2.36
N PHE A 52 -7.50 14.03 -1.80
CA PHE A 52 -6.38 14.85 -2.24
C PHE A 52 -5.03 14.17 -2.00
N SER A 53 -4.84 13.62 -0.80
CA SER A 53 -3.62 12.93 -0.42
C SER A 53 -3.39 11.70 -1.30
N ASP A 54 -4.44 10.95 -1.61
CA ASP A 54 -4.36 9.81 -2.54
C ASP A 54 -3.99 10.24 -3.96
N GLY A 55 -4.55 11.37 -4.43
CA GLY A 55 -4.14 11.98 -5.70
C GLY A 55 -2.64 12.34 -5.73
N ILE A 56 -2.12 12.92 -4.65
CA ILE A 56 -0.69 13.19 -4.49
C ILE A 56 0.11 11.90 -4.44
N ALA A 57 -0.35 10.89 -3.69
CA ALA A 57 0.30 9.60 -3.54
C ALA A 57 0.53 8.96 -4.91
N ILE A 58 -0.47 8.97 -5.79
CA ILE A 58 -0.36 8.46 -7.17
C ILE A 58 0.77 9.17 -7.94
N ILE A 59 0.88 10.50 -7.81
CA ILE A 59 1.95 11.27 -8.48
C ILE A 59 3.32 10.86 -7.92
N ILE A 60 3.45 10.76 -6.61
CA ILE A 60 4.70 10.36 -5.96
C ILE A 60 5.06 8.92 -6.33
N SER A 61 4.11 7.99 -6.32
CA SER A 61 4.30 6.60 -6.73
C SER A 61 4.71 6.50 -8.20
N TYR A 62 4.14 7.31 -9.10
CA TYR A 62 4.60 7.37 -10.49
C TYR A 62 6.07 7.81 -10.61
N ILE A 63 6.48 8.82 -9.83
CA ILE A 63 7.87 9.25 -9.77
C ILE A 63 8.75 8.13 -9.20
N ALA A 64 8.32 7.46 -8.13
CA ALA A 64 9.02 6.34 -7.51
C ALA A 64 9.21 5.18 -8.49
N LEU A 65 8.18 4.81 -9.25
CA LEU A 65 8.26 3.79 -10.31
C LEU A 65 9.26 4.19 -11.40
N LYS A 66 9.32 5.46 -11.78
CA LYS A 66 10.32 5.97 -12.75
C LYS A 66 11.73 5.91 -12.17
N LEU A 67 11.90 6.14 -10.86
CA LEU A 67 13.18 5.99 -10.17
C LEU A 67 13.60 4.53 -10.07
N ASN A 68 12.66 3.62 -9.77
CA ASN A 68 12.88 2.18 -9.69
C ASN A 68 13.40 1.61 -11.03
N LYS A 69 12.90 2.12 -12.16
CA LYS A 69 13.36 1.75 -13.52
C LYS A 69 14.75 2.30 -13.90
N ARG A 70 15.40 3.11 -13.06
CA ARG A 70 16.76 3.60 -13.36
C ARG A 70 17.77 2.46 -13.24
N PRO A 71 18.78 2.40 -14.13
CA PRO A 71 19.82 1.40 -14.02
C PRO A 71 20.58 1.55 -12.70
N LYS A 72 21.04 0.42 -12.16
CA LYS A 72 21.92 0.36 -11.00
C LYS A 72 23.18 1.19 -11.25
N SER A 73 23.73 1.79 -10.20
CA SER A 73 24.98 2.55 -10.28
C SER A 73 25.95 2.11 -9.19
N ALA A 74 27.22 2.50 -9.29
CA ALA A 74 28.19 2.21 -8.23
C ALA A 74 27.80 2.83 -6.87
N GLN A 75 27.04 3.92 -6.88
CA GLN A 75 26.51 4.56 -5.67
C GLN A 75 25.24 3.85 -5.15
N TYR A 76 24.40 3.35 -6.06
CA TYR A 76 23.15 2.65 -5.74
C TYR A 76 23.18 1.24 -6.35
N THR A 77 23.86 0.31 -5.68
CA THR A 77 24.16 -1.03 -6.17
C THR A 77 22.91 -1.90 -6.35
N PHE A 78 21.89 -1.69 -5.49
CA PHE A 78 20.56 -2.28 -5.65
C PHE A 78 19.58 -1.38 -6.43
N GLY A 79 20.04 -0.23 -6.93
CA GLY A 79 19.17 0.77 -7.57
C GLY A 79 18.34 1.55 -6.54
N LEU A 80 17.27 2.20 -7.03
CA LEU A 80 16.39 3.06 -6.21
C LEU A 80 15.07 2.35 -5.87
N LYS A 81 15.15 1.06 -5.58
CA LYS A 81 14.03 0.15 -5.32
C LYS A 81 13.14 0.61 -4.15
N ARG A 82 13.75 1.07 -3.07
CA ARG A 82 13.05 1.59 -1.87
C ARG A 82 12.38 2.96 -2.05
N ALA A 83 12.48 3.60 -3.22
CA ALA A 83 11.82 4.90 -3.45
C ALA A 83 10.29 4.82 -3.29
N GLU A 84 9.69 3.67 -3.62
CA GLU A 84 8.26 3.42 -3.46
C GLU A 84 7.86 3.29 -1.99
N ILE A 85 8.66 2.58 -1.21
CA ILE A 85 8.48 2.46 0.25
C ILE A 85 8.54 3.84 0.92
N LEU A 86 9.48 4.69 0.51
CA LEU A 86 9.59 6.06 1.02
C LEU A 86 8.37 6.92 0.63
N ALA A 87 7.85 6.76 -0.59
CA ALA A 87 6.63 7.43 -1.03
C ALA A 87 5.43 7.04 -0.14
N ALA A 88 5.28 5.74 0.14
CA ALA A 88 4.22 5.22 1.00
C ALA A 88 4.29 5.80 2.43
N ILE A 89 5.48 5.90 3.01
CA ILE A 89 5.69 6.49 4.34
C ILE A 89 5.33 7.98 4.36
N ILE A 90 5.77 8.75 3.36
CA ILE A 90 5.47 10.19 3.27
C ILE A 90 3.96 10.39 3.18
N ASN A 91 3.26 9.61 2.34
CA ASN A 91 1.82 9.72 2.18
C ASN A 91 1.06 9.35 3.46
N SER A 92 1.32 8.15 4.00
CA SER A 92 0.62 7.66 5.20
C SER A 92 0.91 8.53 6.43
N SER A 93 2.14 9.03 6.60
CA SER A 93 2.46 9.97 7.68
C SER A 93 1.69 11.29 7.54
N THR A 94 1.51 11.79 6.30
CA THR A 94 0.73 13.01 6.04
C THR A 94 -0.73 12.80 6.43
N LEU A 95 -1.33 11.67 6.06
CA LEU A 95 -2.70 11.32 6.43
C LEU A 95 -2.88 11.17 7.94
N ILE A 96 -1.90 10.60 8.64
CA ILE A 96 -1.92 10.51 10.12
C ILE A 96 -1.96 11.92 10.74
N ILE A 97 -1.10 12.83 10.28
CA ILE A 97 -1.05 14.21 10.78
C ILE A 97 -2.37 14.93 10.52
N ILE A 98 -2.91 14.83 9.30
CA ILE A 98 -4.20 15.42 8.93
C ILE A 98 -5.32 14.85 9.80
N SER A 99 -5.34 13.54 10.05
CA SER A 99 -6.38 12.91 10.85
C SER A 99 -6.34 13.36 12.31
N PHE A 100 -5.16 13.53 12.91
CA PHE A 100 -5.05 14.09 14.26
C PHE A 100 -5.52 15.55 14.33
N PHE A 101 -5.21 16.35 13.30
CA PHE A 101 -5.71 17.71 13.18
C PHE A 101 -7.26 17.74 13.12
N LEU A 102 -7.86 16.88 12.29
CA LEU A 102 -9.32 16.78 12.16
C LEU A 102 -9.99 16.26 13.44
N LEU A 103 -9.38 15.31 14.14
CA LEU A 103 -9.87 14.83 15.44
C LEU A 103 -9.88 15.95 16.49
N LYS A 104 -8.83 16.77 16.54
CA LYS A 104 -8.79 17.94 17.42
C LYS A 104 -9.90 18.92 17.04
N GLU A 105 -10.08 19.21 15.76
CA GLU A 105 -11.07 20.19 15.32
C GLU A 105 -12.51 19.70 15.56
N ALA A 106 -12.75 18.40 15.35
CA ALA A 106 -14.02 17.77 15.70
C ALA A 106 -14.29 17.78 17.20
N TYR A 107 -13.26 17.56 18.03
CA TYR A 107 -13.35 17.69 19.49
C TYR A 107 -13.80 19.10 19.89
N ASP A 108 -13.16 20.14 19.38
CA ASP A 108 -13.53 21.52 19.71
C ASP A 108 -14.98 21.84 19.30
N ARG A 109 -15.42 21.34 18.14
CA ARG A 109 -16.80 21.53 17.66
C ARG A 109 -17.88 20.80 18.45
N PHE A 110 -17.53 19.78 19.25
CA PHE A 110 -18.48 19.20 20.20
C PHE A 110 -18.80 20.16 21.36
N PHE A 111 -17.84 21.00 21.77
CA PHE A 111 -18.02 21.97 22.85
C PHE A 111 -18.49 23.33 22.36
N GLU A 112 -18.04 23.74 21.18
CA GLU A 112 -18.44 24.99 20.51
C GLU A 112 -19.03 24.68 19.12
N PRO A 113 -20.32 24.29 19.04
CA PRO A 113 -20.93 23.90 17.77
C PRO A 113 -20.98 25.07 16.78
N GLU A 114 -20.39 24.87 15.61
CA GLU A 114 -20.49 25.80 14.49
C GLU A 114 -21.75 25.53 13.66
N VAL A 115 -22.31 26.59 13.07
CA VAL A 115 -23.48 26.46 12.19
C VAL A 115 -23.03 25.95 10.83
N ILE A 116 -23.51 24.78 10.46
CA ILE A 116 -23.19 24.13 9.19
C ILE A 116 -24.31 24.35 8.19
N THR A 117 -23.96 24.73 6.96
CA THR A 117 -24.93 24.87 5.87
C THR A 117 -25.26 23.49 5.29
N GLY A 118 -26.15 22.76 5.97
CA GLY A 118 -26.52 21.37 5.61
C GLY A 118 -26.97 21.18 4.16
N GLY A 119 -27.67 22.17 3.58
CA GLY A 119 -28.08 22.14 2.17
C GLY A 119 -26.89 22.12 1.18
N LEU A 120 -25.88 22.95 1.44
CA LEU A 120 -24.65 22.97 0.63
C LEU A 120 -23.85 21.69 0.84
N MET A 121 -23.73 21.25 2.10
CA MET A 121 -23.05 20.00 2.46
C MET A 121 -23.63 18.80 1.70
N MET A 122 -24.96 18.63 1.71
CA MET A 122 -25.65 17.58 0.97
C MET A 122 -25.42 17.69 -0.53
N GLY A 123 -25.53 18.90 -1.09
CA GLY A 123 -25.36 19.12 -2.53
C GLY A 123 -23.97 18.72 -3.01
N VAL A 124 -22.92 19.11 -2.27
CA VAL A 124 -21.53 18.76 -2.56
C VAL A 124 -21.32 17.25 -2.44
N ALA A 125 -21.76 16.64 -1.34
CA ALA A 125 -21.64 15.20 -1.12
C ALA A 125 -22.42 14.38 -2.17
N ALA A 126 -23.56 14.89 -2.67
CA ALA A 126 -24.32 14.25 -3.75
C ALA A 126 -23.57 14.28 -5.09
N VAL A 127 -22.85 15.37 -5.38
CA VAL A 127 -21.97 15.44 -6.57
C VAL A 127 -20.82 14.44 -6.43
N GLY A 128 -20.17 14.39 -5.27
CA GLY A 128 -19.12 13.41 -4.97
C GLY A 128 -19.62 11.97 -5.14
N LEU A 129 -20.75 11.63 -4.51
CA LEU A 129 -21.41 10.33 -4.64
C LEU A 129 -21.70 9.96 -6.09
N ALA A 130 -22.30 10.87 -6.85
CA ALA A 130 -22.65 10.61 -8.25
C ALA A 130 -21.41 10.29 -9.08
N ALA A 131 -20.30 10.99 -8.81
CA ALA A 131 -19.08 10.83 -9.56
C ALA A 131 -18.27 9.59 -9.11
N ASN A 132 -18.25 9.26 -7.82
CA ASN A 132 -17.73 7.98 -7.31
C ASN A 132 -18.49 6.80 -7.91
N ILE A 133 -19.83 6.83 -7.91
CA ILE A 133 -20.66 5.82 -8.58
C ILE A 133 -20.34 5.74 -10.07
N ALA A 134 -20.21 6.87 -10.76
CA ALA A 134 -19.85 6.88 -12.18
C ALA A 134 -18.48 6.21 -12.41
N GLY A 135 -17.46 6.54 -11.61
CA GLY A 135 -16.15 5.89 -11.63
C GLY A 135 -16.23 4.38 -11.37
N THR A 136 -16.92 3.97 -10.31
CA THR A 136 -17.18 2.56 -9.98
C THR A 136 -17.84 1.81 -11.14
N LEU A 137 -18.86 2.39 -11.77
CA LEU A 137 -19.55 1.79 -12.92
C LEU A 137 -18.66 1.70 -14.18
N LEU A 138 -17.84 2.73 -14.43
CA LEU A 138 -16.87 2.74 -15.53
C LEU A 138 -15.81 1.65 -15.39
N LEU A 139 -15.40 1.36 -14.15
CA LEU A 139 -14.35 0.37 -13.83
C LEU A 139 -14.90 -1.03 -13.58
N ARG A 140 -16.21 -1.22 -13.36
CA ARG A 140 -16.83 -2.51 -13.01
C ARG A 140 -16.39 -3.67 -13.90
N LYS A 141 -16.42 -3.51 -15.23
CA LYS A 141 -16.00 -4.58 -16.16
C LYS A 141 -14.50 -4.86 -16.10
N GLY A 142 -13.67 -3.84 -15.89
CA GLY A 142 -12.21 -3.99 -15.80
C GLY A 142 -11.74 -4.58 -14.47
N SER A 143 -12.49 -4.35 -13.39
CA SER A 143 -12.18 -4.86 -12.04
C SER A 143 -12.16 -6.39 -11.94
N GLN A 144 -12.88 -7.10 -12.83
CA GLN A 144 -12.88 -8.56 -12.86
C GLN A 144 -11.64 -9.15 -13.52
N SER A 145 -10.93 -8.35 -14.32
CA SER A 145 -9.79 -8.79 -15.13
C SER A 145 -8.42 -8.37 -14.59
N SER A 146 -8.36 -7.47 -13.60
CA SER A 146 -7.09 -6.94 -13.10
C SER A 146 -7.19 -6.58 -11.62
N MET A 147 -6.23 -7.04 -10.82
CA MET A 147 -6.14 -6.72 -9.40
C MET A 147 -5.96 -5.22 -9.14
N ASN A 148 -5.16 -4.54 -9.97
CA ASN A 148 -4.98 -3.09 -9.87
C ASN A 148 -6.30 -2.34 -10.09
N LEU A 149 -7.07 -2.70 -11.14
CA LEU A 149 -8.39 -2.10 -11.38
C LEU A 149 -9.40 -2.48 -10.31
N ARG A 150 -9.29 -3.68 -9.72
CA ARG A 150 -10.12 -4.11 -8.59
C ARG A 150 -9.87 -3.25 -7.36
N SER A 151 -8.60 -2.94 -7.06
CA SER A 151 -8.23 -2.05 -5.96
C SER A 151 -8.87 -0.67 -6.12
N VAL A 152 -8.67 -0.02 -7.27
CA VAL A 152 -9.27 1.30 -7.57
C VAL A 152 -10.81 1.24 -7.52
N TYR A 153 -11.42 0.16 -8.02
CA TYR A 153 -12.87 -0.03 -7.95
C TYR A 153 -13.39 -0.12 -6.51
N LEU A 154 -12.71 -0.86 -5.62
CA LEU A 154 -13.09 -1.01 -4.22
C LEU A 154 -12.91 0.30 -3.44
N HIS A 155 -11.85 1.05 -3.74
CA HIS A 155 -11.62 2.36 -3.15
C HIS A 155 -12.76 3.34 -3.46
N LEU A 156 -13.11 3.52 -4.75
CA LEU A 156 -14.24 4.40 -5.14
C LEU A 156 -15.59 3.95 -4.56
N LEU A 157 -15.77 2.64 -4.37
CA LEU A 157 -16.96 2.11 -3.71
C LEU A 157 -16.99 2.49 -2.22
N SER A 158 -15.84 2.44 -1.55
CA SER A 158 -15.69 2.90 -0.16
C SER A 158 -16.01 4.39 -0.04
N ASP A 159 -15.48 5.22 -0.95
CA ASP A 159 -15.74 6.67 -0.95
C ASP A 159 -17.21 6.97 -1.22
N ALA A 160 -17.86 6.21 -2.12
CA ALA A 160 -19.30 6.33 -2.32
C ALA A 160 -20.10 6.04 -1.02
N VAL A 161 -19.67 5.04 -0.23
CA VAL A 161 -20.30 4.76 1.07
C VAL A 161 -20.06 5.91 2.06
N SER A 162 -18.85 6.48 2.09
CA SER A 162 -18.51 7.69 2.86
C SER A 162 -19.43 8.86 2.48
N SER A 163 -19.55 9.16 1.18
CA SER A 163 -20.41 10.24 0.68
C SER A 163 -21.88 10.04 1.07
N VAL A 164 -22.40 8.81 1.10
CA VAL A 164 -23.76 8.52 1.60
C VAL A 164 -23.89 8.90 3.08
N ALA A 165 -22.91 8.57 3.92
CA ALA A 165 -22.91 8.96 5.33
C ALA A 165 -22.90 10.49 5.51
N VAL A 166 -22.13 11.20 4.67
CA VAL A 166 -22.11 12.68 4.63
C VAL A 166 -23.46 13.25 4.20
N ILE A 167 -24.13 12.68 3.19
CA ILE A 167 -25.48 13.12 2.76
C ILE A 167 -26.50 12.92 3.88
N ILE A 168 -26.50 11.76 4.55
CA ILE A 168 -27.39 11.48 5.67
C ILE A 168 -27.17 12.50 6.80
N SER A 169 -25.90 12.83 7.08
CA SER A 169 -25.51 13.82 8.09
C SER A 169 -25.97 15.22 7.70
N GLY A 170 -25.78 15.62 6.43
CA GLY A 170 -26.27 16.88 5.89
C GLY A 170 -27.79 17.00 5.95
N ALA A 171 -28.53 15.90 5.72
CA ALA A 171 -29.98 15.87 5.86
C ALA A 171 -30.41 16.03 7.32
N ALA A 172 -29.73 15.38 8.26
CA ALA A 172 -29.97 15.55 9.69
C ALA A 172 -29.76 17.01 10.13
N ILE A 173 -28.69 17.64 9.66
CA ILE A 173 -28.38 19.05 9.93
C ILE A 173 -29.41 19.98 9.29
N TYR A 174 -29.82 19.72 8.04
CA TYR A 174 -30.74 20.57 7.30
C TYR A 174 -32.17 20.56 7.86
N PHE A 175 -32.70 19.37 8.19
CA PHE A 175 -34.09 19.24 8.66
C PHE A 175 -34.25 19.39 10.17
N TYR A 176 -33.26 18.96 10.96
CA TYR A 176 -33.38 18.87 12.42
C TYR A 176 -32.40 19.78 13.16
N HIS A 177 -31.54 20.52 12.45
CA HIS A 177 -30.54 21.42 13.04
C HIS A 177 -29.59 20.71 14.05
N VAL A 178 -29.30 19.44 13.80
CA VAL A 178 -28.45 18.61 14.67
C VAL A 178 -26.98 18.74 14.24
N TYR A 179 -26.34 19.84 14.60
CA TYR A 179 -24.98 20.18 14.13
C TYR A 179 -23.86 19.26 14.64
N TRP A 180 -24.06 18.57 15.77
CA TRP A 180 -23.05 17.66 16.33
C TRP A 180 -22.82 16.39 15.48
N VAL A 181 -23.69 16.10 14.51
CA VAL A 181 -23.55 14.94 13.63
C VAL A 181 -22.31 15.07 12.72
N ASP A 182 -21.97 16.28 12.27
CA ASP A 182 -20.78 16.53 11.45
C ASP A 182 -19.48 16.19 12.19
N PRO A 183 -19.18 16.72 13.41
CA PRO A 183 -17.97 16.34 14.12
C PRO A 183 -17.97 14.86 14.53
N LEU A 184 -19.13 14.23 14.81
CA LEU A 184 -19.16 12.77 14.99
C LEU A 184 -18.70 12.06 13.72
N LEU A 185 -19.24 12.44 12.57
CA LEU A 185 -18.87 11.82 11.30
C LEU A 185 -17.39 12.05 10.98
N THR A 186 -16.87 13.26 11.22
CA THR A 186 -15.44 13.57 11.09
C THR A 186 -14.58 12.67 11.95
N VAL A 187 -14.98 12.41 13.21
CA VAL A 187 -14.25 11.47 14.09
C VAL A 187 -14.24 10.07 13.49
N LEU A 188 -15.39 9.57 13.02
CA LEU A 188 -15.48 8.24 12.43
C LEU A 188 -14.61 8.10 11.18
N ILE A 189 -14.67 9.07 10.27
CA ILE A 189 -13.84 9.09 9.05
C ILE A 189 -12.35 9.20 9.42
N SER A 190 -11.98 10.08 10.36
CA SER A 190 -10.59 10.26 10.77
C SER A 190 -10.01 9.01 11.44
N LEU A 191 -10.80 8.28 12.26
CA LEU A 191 -10.36 7.02 12.86
C LEU A 191 -10.18 5.92 11.81
N TYR A 192 -11.04 5.88 10.80
CA TYR A 192 -10.89 4.97 9.66
C TYR A 192 -9.59 5.25 8.90
N ILE A 193 -9.35 6.53 8.53
CA ILE A 193 -8.12 6.95 7.83
C ILE A 193 -6.88 6.65 8.67
N LEU A 194 -6.92 6.89 9.98
CA LEU A 194 -5.80 6.58 10.89
C LEU A 194 -5.45 5.09 10.88
N LYS A 195 -6.46 4.21 10.92
CA LYS A 195 -6.26 2.77 10.89
C LYS A 195 -5.56 2.34 9.59
N GLU A 196 -6.10 2.74 8.45
CA GLU A 196 -5.53 2.43 7.13
C GLU A 196 -4.10 2.98 6.99
N SER A 197 -3.88 4.22 7.40
CA SER A 197 -2.57 4.86 7.32
C SER A 197 -1.54 4.20 8.24
N TYR A 198 -1.95 3.76 9.45
CA TYR A 198 -1.09 3.05 10.39
C TYR A 198 -0.63 1.70 9.84
N GLU A 199 -1.53 0.93 9.22
CA GLU A 199 -1.20 -0.35 8.59
C GLU A 199 -0.15 -0.15 7.48
N ILE A 200 -0.36 0.81 6.58
CA ILE A 200 0.59 1.16 5.52
C ILE A 200 1.95 1.62 6.09
N THR A 201 1.94 2.50 7.10
CA THR A 201 3.17 2.96 7.74
C THR A 201 3.93 1.79 8.37
N LYS A 202 3.24 0.89 9.07
CA LYS A 202 3.85 -0.28 9.73
C LYS A 202 4.53 -1.19 8.71
N GLU A 203 3.85 -1.54 7.63
CA GLU A 203 4.39 -2.39 6.56
C GLU A 203 5.61 -1.74 5.90
N ALA A 204 5.54 -0.45 5.58
CA ALA A 204 6.66 0.25 4.96
C ALA A 204 7.87 0.38 5.91
N LEU A 205 7.63 0.61 7.21
CA LEU A 205 8.69 0.62 8.23
C LEU A 205 9.34 -0.76 8.39
N GLN A 206 8.57 -1.85 8.35
CA GLN A 206 9.12 -3.21 8.37
C GLN A 206 10.11 -3.43 7.21
N VAL A 207 9.78 -2.97 5.99
CA VAL A 207 10.68 -3.07 4.83
C VAL A 207 11.96 -2.24 5.03
N ILE A 208 11.86 -1.02 5.57
CA ILE A 208 13.04 -0.19 5.88
C ILE A 208 13.93 -0.83 6.95
N MET A 209 13.30 -1.40 7.98
CA MET A 209 13.98 -2.08 9.09
C MET A 209 14.53 -3.45 8.71
N MET A 210 14.40 -3.88 7.44
CA MET A 210 14.85 -5.18 6.94
C MET A 210 14.23 -6.34 7.72
N ALA A 211 12.98 -6.18 8.13
CA ALA A 211 12.24 -7.25 8.78
C ALA A 211 12.03 -8.42 7.82
N SER A 212 12.02 -9.63 8.38
CA SER A 212 11.61 -10.83 7.65
C SER A 212 10.21 -10.65 7.06
N PRO A 213 9.96 -11.07 5.81
CA PRO A 213 8.63 -11.08 5.21
C PRO A 213 7.64 -11.84 6.09
N GLU A 214 6.41 -11.32 6.20
CA GLU A 214 5.33 -12.04 6.89
C GLU A 214 4.98 -13.31 6.09
N GLY A 215 4.76 -14.43 6.79
CA GLY A 215 4.36 -15.70 6.18
C GLY A 215 5.51 -16.64 5.79
N ILE A 216 6.77 -16.23 5.94
CA ILE A 216 7.94 -17.11 5.74
C ILE A 216 8.54 -17.46 7.10
N ASP A 217 8.56 -18.75 7.43
CA ASP A 217 9.20 -19.27 8.64
C ASP A 217 10.64 -19.69 8.34
N LEU A 218 11.60 -19.09 9.04
CA LEU A 218 13.02 -19.44 8.92
C LEU A 218 13.28 -20.92 9.26
N GLN A 219 12.48 -21.52 10.14
CA GLN A 219 12.59 -22.94 10.47
C GLN A 219 12.15 -23.84 9.32
N GLU A 220 11.25 -23.36 8.46
CA GLU A 220 10.86 -24.08 7.25
C GLU A 220 11.95 -24.00 6.19
N ILE A 221 12.56 -22.82 6.02
CA ILE A 221 13.73 -22.64 5.16
C ILE A 221 14.87 -23.57 5.59
N GLU A 222 15.19 -23.61 6.89
CA GLU A 222 16.22 -24.50 7.44
C GLU A 222 15.93 -25.96 7.07
N LYS A 223 14.69 -26.43 7.30
CA LYS A 223 14.29 -27.80 6.96
C LYS A 223 14.44 -28.12 5.48
N VAL A 224 14.09 -27.20 4.60
CA VAL A 224 14.21 -27.39 3.14
C VAL A 224 15.68 -27.48 2.73
N ILE A 225 16.54 -26.57 3.22
CA ILE A 225 17.96 -26.59 2.87
C ILE A 225 18.65 -27.85 3.43
N LEU A 226 18.30 -28.28 4.65
CA LEU A 226 18.85 -29.50 5.26
C LEU A 226 18.44 -30.81 4.56
N GLN A 227 17.47 -30.78 3.64
CA GLN A 227 17.16 -31.95 2.80
C GLN A 227 18.22 -32.21 1.73
N ILE A 228 19.10 -31.23 1.47
CA ILE A 228 20.21 -31.39 0.53
C ILE A 228 21.30 -32.23 1.22
N PRO A 229 21.63 -33.44 0.71
CA PRO A 229 22.44 -34.41 1.44
C PRO A 229 23.83 -33.92 1.89
N GLN A 230 24.42 -32.97 1.15
CA GLN A 230 25.75 -32.42 1.43
C GLN A 230 25.75 -31.33 2.51
N VAL A 231 24.58 -30.81 2.90
CA VAL A 231 24.45 -29.73 3.87
C VAL A 231 24.29 -30.31 5.27
N LYS A 232 25.15 -29.87 6.19
CA LYS A 232 25.14 -30.29 7.60
C LYS A 232 24.37 -29.34 8.48
N ASN A 233 24.45 -28.05 8.19
CA ASN A 233 23.87 -26.99 9.01
C ASN A 233 23.65 -25.72 8.18
N VAL A 234 22.67 -24.91 8.57
CA VAL A 234 22.46 -23.55 8.09
C VAL A 234 22.35 -22.63 9.30
N HIS A 235 23.10 -21.54 9.29
CA HIS A 235 23.15 -20.58 10.39
C HIS A 235 23.39 -19.16 9.89
N HIS A 236 23.30 -18.18 10.79
CA HIS A 236 23.47 -16.76 10.47
C HIS A 236 22.57 -16.33 9.30
N VAL A 237 21.29 -16.72 9.36
CA VAL A 237 20.31 -16.49 8.30
C VAL A 237 19.74 -15.08 8.43
N HIS A 238 19.83 -14.31 7.34
CA HIS A 238 19.16 -13.03 7.18
C HIS A 238 18.20 -13.10 6.00
N LEU A 239 16.94 -12.76 6.24
CA LEU A 239 15.88 -12.73 5.24
C LEU A 239 15.20 -11.36 5.30
N TRP A 240 15.14 -10.65 4.18
CA TRP A 240 14.54 -9.31 4.14
C TRP A 240 13.92 -8.99 2.79
N ARG A 241 13.12 -7.92 2.75
CA ARG A 241 12.54 -7.37 1.52
C ARG A 241 13.30 -6.13 1.07
N LEU A 242 13.59 -6.04 -0.24
CA LEU A 242 14.12 -4.81 -0.83
C LEU A 242 12.99 -3.88 -1.28
N ASP A 243 11.94 -4.44 -1.87
CA ASP A 243 10.67 -3.80 -2.22
C ASP A 243 9.50 -4.78 -1.97
N GLU A 244 8.32 -4.55 -2.54
CA GLU A 244 7.14 -5.41 -2.33
C GLU A 244 7.27 -6.83 -2.93
N HIS A 245 8.23 -7.04 -3.84
CA HIS A 245 8.34 -8.28 -4.63
C HIS A 245 9.71 -8.93 -4.52
N ASP A 246 10.77 -8.17 -4.28
CA ASP A 246 12.13 -8.68 -4.21
C ASP A 246 12.49 -9.13 -2.77
N ILE A 247 12.45 -10.45 -2.54
CA ILE A 247 12.90 -11.08 -1.29
C ILE A 247 14.36 -11.51 -1.42
N HIS A 248 15.16 -11.13 -0.43
CA HIS A 248 16.59 -11.39 -0.33
C HIS A 248 16.90 -12.32 0.83
N PHE A 249 17.80 -13.27 0.59
CA PHE A 249 18.25 -14.24 1.57
C PHE A 249 19.78 -14.29 1.61
N GLU A 250 20.32 -14.30 2.82
CA GLU A 250 21.73 -14.51 3.13
C GLU A 250 21.85 -15.58 4.21
N ALA A 251 22.78 -16.52 4.05
CA ALA A 251 23.06 -17.51 5.07
C ALA A 251 24.48 -18.07 4.97
N HIS A 252 24.94 -18.63 6.08
CA HIS A 252 26.09 -19.51 6.11
C HIS A 252 25.61 -20.96 6.04
N VAL A 253 26.25 -21.76 5.19
CA VAL A 253 25.87 -23.15 4.93
C VAL A 253 27.09 -24.04 5.16
N GLU A 254 27.01 -24.88 6.19
CA GLU A 254 28.05 -25.84 6.50
C GLU A 254 27.90 -27.08 5.60
N VAL A 255 28.99 -27.47 4.95
CA VAL A 255 29.05 -28.62 4.06
C VAL A 255 30.11 -29.64 4.49
N GLU A 256 30.11 -30.80 3.84
CA GLU A 256 31.24 -31.74 3.93
C GLU A 256 32.54 -31.14 3.38
N ASP A 257 33.68 -31.71 3.78
CA ASP A 257 34.98 -31.31 3.24
C ASP A 257 35.02 -31.60 1.74
N MET A 258 35.02 -30.53 0.94
CA MET A 258 34.93 -30.61 -0.51
C MET A 258 35.60 -29.41 -1.18
N PRO A 259 36.05 -29.56 -2.43
CA PRO A 259 36.56 -28.42 -3.19
C PRO A 259 35.46 -27.40 -3.44
N VAL A 260 35.80 -26.10 -3.41
CA VAL A 260 34.87 -24.99 -3.70
C VAL A 260 34.15 -25.16 -5.04
N SER A 261 34.79 -25.79 -6.03
CA SER A 261 34.13 -26.07 -7.33
C SER A 261 32.90 -26.98 -7.23
N ALA A 262 32.80 -27.81 -6.18
CA ALA A 262 31.66 -28.71 -5.96
C ALA A 262 30.48 -28.03 -5.26
N THR A 263 30.68 -26.86 -4.63
CA THR A 263 29.60 -26.15 -3.94
C THR A 263 28.64 -25.45 -4.91
N GLY A 264 29.01 -25.28 -6.18
CA GLY A 264 28.14 -24.72 -7.22
C GLY A 264 26.84 -25.51 -7.41
N ASP A 265 26.92 -26.84 -7.44
CA ASP A 265 25.74 -27.71 -7.57
C ASP A 265 24.83 -27.63 -6.32
N ILE A 266 25.41 -27.35 -5.16
CA ILE A 266 24.67 -27.16 -3.90
C ILE A 266 23.97 -25.81 -3.94
N LEU A 267 24.66 -24.75 -4.36
CA LEU A 267 24.09 -23.41 -4.48
C LEU A 267 22.89 -23.39 -5.43
N GLU A 268 23.01 -24.02 -6.60
CA GLU A 268 21.92 -24.08 -7.58
C GLU A 268 20.67 -24.77 -7.01
N LYS A 269 20.86 -25.86 -6.24
CA LYS A 269 19.77 -26.53 -5.54
C LYS A 269 19.13 -25.65 -4.47
N ILE A 270 19.95 -25.00 -3.63
CA ILE A 270 19.44 -24.07 -2.62
C ILE A 270 18.63 -22.96 -3.28
N GLN A 271 19.15 -22.35 -4.34
CA GLN A 271 18.46 -21.30 -5.10
C GLN A 271 17.13 -21.80 -5.67
N HIS A 272 17.10 -23.00 -6.25
CA HIS A 272 15.89 -23.60 -6.79
C HIS A 272 14.83 -23.84 -5.71
N GLU A 273 15.20 -24.49 -4.61
CA GLU A 273 14.28 -24.79 -3.50
C GLU A 273 13.74 -23.51 -2.86
N LEU A 274 14.60 -22.50 -2.63
CA LEU A 274 14.20 -21.23 -2.05
C LEU A 274 13.25 -20.44 -2.97
N HIS A 275 13.45 -20.50 -4.29
CA HIS A 275 12.58 -19.87 -5.26
C HIS A 275 11.23 -20.58 -5.35
N GLU A 276 11.22 -21.91 -5.52
CA GLU A 276 9.98 -22.69 -5.70
C GLU A 276 9.07 -22.66 -4.46
N HIS A 277 9.66 -22.72 -3.26
CA HIS A 277 8.89 -22.79 -2.01
C HIS A 277 8.56 -21.42 -1.41
N PHE A 278 9.40 -20.41 -1.61
CA PHE A 278 9.30 -19.13 -0.89
C PHE A 278 9.40 -17.87 -1.77
N ASP A 279 9.51 -18.02 -3.10
CA ASP A 279 9.66 -16.90 -4.06
C ASP A 279 10.89 -16.01 -3.79
N ILE A 280 11.93 -16.58 -3.16
CA ILE A 280 13.18 -15.88 -2.86
C ILE A 280 14.01 -15.77 -4.13
N SER A 281 14.19 -14.55 -4.61
CA SER A 281 14.77 -14.28 -5.93
C SER A 281 16.24 -13.84 -5.87
N HIS A 282 16.74 -13.45 -4.70
CA HIS A 282 18.15 -13.08 -4.51
C HIS A 282 18.77 -13.81 -3.32
N VAL A 283 19.72 -14.70 -3.60
CA VAL A 283 20.33 -15.61 -2.62
C VAL A 283 21.84 -15.40 -2.60
N THR A 284 22.39 -15.11 -1.42
CA THR A 284 23.83 -15.13 -1.13
C THR A 284 24.11 -16.21 -0.09
N VAL A 285 25.01 -17.14 -0.40
CA VAL A 285 25.38 -18.22 0.52
C VAL A 285 26.89 -18.23 0.70
N GLN A 286 27.32 -18.22 1.96
CA GLN A 286 28.70 -18.48 2.34
C GLN A 286 28.85 -19.95 2.73
N PHE A 287 29.64 -20.71 1.97
CA PHE A 287 29.91 -22.12 2.30
C PHE A 287 31.06 -22.24 3.30
N GLU A 288 30.88 -23.10 4.30
CA GLU A 288 31.85 -23.30 5.38
C GLU A 288 32.07 -24.78 5.70
N GLN A 289 33.19 -25.08 6.34
CA GLN A 289 33.50 -26.39 6.89
C GLN A 289 34.08 -26.21 8.30
N ASP A 290 33.28 -26.47 9.33
CA ASP A 290 33.71 -26.50 10.74
C ASP A 290 34.45 -25.23 11.22
N GLN A 291 33.99 -24.05 10.78
CA GLN A 291 34.63 -22.76 11.12
C GLN A 291 33.90 -21.96 12.22
N CYS A 292 32.63 -22.25 12.50
CA CYS A 292 31.82 -21.51 13.47
C CYS A 292 31.58 -22.32 14.76
N ASP A 293 31.93 -21.72 15.90
CA ASP A 293 31.70 -22.29 17.24
C ASP A 293 30.21 -22.24 17.64
N GLU A 294 29.45 -21.25 17.14
CA GLU A 294 28.03 -21.04 17.44
C GLU A 294 27.21 -21.11 16.14
N LYS A 295 26.38 -22.15 16.02
CA LYS A 295 25.60 -22.48 14.80
C LYS A 295 24.11 -22.25 15.05
N THR A 296 23.73 -21.02 15.42
CA THR A 296 22.33 -20.62 15.60
C THR A 296 21.73 -20.15 14.28
N LEU A 297 20.43 -20.43 14.10
CA LEU A 297 19.74 -20.08 12.86
C LEU A 297 19.78 -18.57 12.57
N VAL A 298 19.70 -17.72 13.60
CA VAL A 298 19.82 -16.26 13.54
C VAL A 298 20.94 -15.80 14.46
#